data_AF-A0A4Q1KRR7-F1
#
_entry.id   AF-A0A4Q1KRR7-F1
#
_cell.length_a   1.000
_cell.length_b   1.000
_cell.length_c   1.000
_cell.angle_alpha   90.00
_cell.angle_beta   90.00
_cell.angle_gamma   90.00
#
_symmetry.space_group_name_H-M   'P 1'
#
loop_
_entity.id
_entity.type
_entity.pdbx_description
1 polymer ?
#
loop_
_entity_poly.entity_id
_entity_poly.type
_entity_poly.pdbx_seq_one_letter_code
_entity_poly.pdbx_strand_id
1 'polypeptide(L)'
;MPDDVTPGPQVAAPGAGASSPGEVRPERVGLTPAAAELLARLRIQYGELMFHQSGGCCDGSSPMCYPQGEFLTSDADVYLGDLVVVDPEEPTFTVPFWMSRSQFEYWSHTHLTVDVVPGRGSGFSVEAPEGVRFIIRSRLFSDEESAGLAGQVL
;
A
#
# COMPACT_ATOMS: atom_id res chain seq x y z
N MET A 1 44.91 51.83 21.42
CA MET A 1 44.82 51.07 20.15
C MET A 1 43.83 49.95 20.40
N PRO A 2 42.53 50.13 20.10
CA PRO A 2 41.58 49.03 20.07
C PRO A 2 41.63 48.37 18.69
N ASP A 3 41.94 47.08 18.66
CA ASP A 3 41.86 46.28 17.44
C ASP A 3 40.37 46.03 17.10
N ASP A 4 40.02 46.54 15.94
CA ASP A 4 38.82 46.23 15.16
C ASP A 4 38.83 44.75 14.76
N VAL A 5 37.70 44.06 14.93
CA VAL A 5 37.22 43.12 13.91
C VAL A 5 35.74 42.85 14.15
N THR A 6 34.94 43.40 13.24
CA THR A 6 33.56 42.99 13.02
C THR A 6 33.58 41.64 12.28
N PRO A 7 32.99 40.54 12.79
CA PRO A 7 32.78 39.37 11.95
C PRO A 7 31.68 39.67 10.92
N GLY A 8 32.06 39.60 9.64
CA GLY A 8 31.19 39.77 8.49
C GLY A 8 30.13 38.68 8.35
N PRO A 9 29.23 38.81 7.35
CA PRO A 9 28.07 37.95 7.20
C PRO A 9 28.50 36.50 6.93
N GLN A 10 28.00 35.57 7.75
CA GLN A 10 28.07 34.14 7.43
C GLN A 10 27.14 33.86 6.25
N VAL A 11 27.76 33.63 5.09
CA VAL A 11 27.12 33.02 3.93
C VAL A 11 26.72 31.58 4.30
N ALA A 12 25.41 31.33 4.36
CA ALA A 12 24.85 30.00 4.48
C ALA A 12 25.27 29.15 3.26
N ALA A 13 25.83 27.97 3.51
CA ALA A 13 26.09 26.98 2.49
C ALA A 13 24.77 26.54 1.81
N PRO A 14 24.77 26.28 0.50
CA PRO A 14 23.57 25.82 -0.20
C PRO A 14 23.22 24.40 0.28
N GLY A 15 22.02 24.25 0.83
CA GLY A 15 21.41 22.96 1.13
C GLY A 15 21.09 22.23 -0.17
N ALA A 16 22.02 21.41 -0.63
CA ALA A 16 21.80 20.42 -1.68
C ALA A 16 21.60 19.05 -1.03
N GLY A 17 20.34 18.64 -0.92
CA GLY A 17 19.96 17.23 -0.80
C GLY A 17 19.21 16.85 -2.07
N ALA A 18 19.92 16.77 -3.20
CA ALA A 18 19.39 16.15 -4.40
C ALA A 18 19.18 14.66 -4.08
N SER A 19 17.93 14.19 -4.09
CA SER A 19 17.64 12.77 -3.91
C SER A 19 18.35 11.97 -5.00
N SER A 20 19.25 11.09 -4.59
CA SER A 20 20.00 10.20 -5.47
C SER A 20 19.04 9.26 -6.21
N PRO A 21 19.33 8.89 -7.47
CA PRO A 21 18.59 7.85 -8.17
C PRO A 21 18.87 6.50 -7.48
N GLY A 22 17.92 6.02 -6.67
CA GLY A 22 18.02 4.75 -5.95
C GLY A 22 17.37 4.68 -4.56
N GLU A 23 16.73 5.74 -4.07
CA GLU A 23 15.97 5.68 -2.81
C GLU A 23 14.71 4.81 -3.02
N VAL A 24 14.83 3.50 -2.76
CA VAL A 24 13.70 2.58 -2.78
C VAL A 24 12.83 2.91 -1.58
N ARG A 25 11.81 3.75 -1.81
CA ARG A 25 10.81 4.03 -0.78
C ARG A 25 10.08 2.72 -0.47
N PRO A 26 10.03 2.31 0.79
CA PRO A 26 9.38 1.06 1.18
C PRO A 26 7.89 1.12 0.84
N GLU A 27 7.45 0.13 0.08
CA GLU A 27 6.04 -0.06 -0.24
C GLU A 27 5.29 -0.53 1.01
N ARG A 28 4.08 -0.02 1.24
CA ARG A 28 3.26 -0.42 2.39
C ARG A 28 2.47 -1.69 2.13
N VAL A 29 2.17 -1.96 0.86
CA VAL A 29 1.36 -3.09 0.43
C VAL A 29 1.95 -3.71 -0.84
N GLY A 30 1.90 -5.03 -0.93
CA GLY A 30 2.36 -5.81 -2.07
C GLY A 30 1.47 -7.03 -2.32
N LEU A 31 1.81 -7.82 -3.35
CA LEU A 31 1.07 -9.01 -3.79
C LEU A 31 1.97 -10.25 -3.80
N THR A 32 1.39 -11.42 -3.58
CA THR A 32 2.01 -12.67 -4.01
C THR A 32 1.76 -12.92 -5.50
N PRO A 33 2.59 -13.76 -6.16
CA PRO A 33 2.34 -14.15 -7.56
C PRO A 33 0.97 -14.78 -7.77
N ALA A 34 0.51 -15.64 -6.85
CA ALA A 34 -0.79 -16.28 -6.94
C ALA A 34 -1.96 -15.26 -6.84
N ALA A 35 -1.82 -14.23 -6.00
CA ALA A 35 -2.81 -13.15 -5.93
C ALA A 35 -2.81 -12.31 -7.21
N ALA A 36 -1.64 -12.02 -7.79
CA ALA A 36 -1.51 -11.30 -9.05
C ALA A 36 -2.19 -12.04 -10.22
N GLU A 37 -1.97 -13.35 -10.35
CA GLU A 37 -2.62 -14.19 -11.37
C GLU A 37 -4.15 -14.20 -11.22
N LEU A 38 -4.65 -14.30 -9.99
CA LEU A 38 -6.09 -14.23 -9.74
C LEU A 38 -6.65 -12.84 -10.12
N LEU A 39 -5.97 -11.76 -9.76
CA LEU A 39 -6.40 -10.41 -10.10
C LEU A 39 -6.44 -10.16 -11.60
N ALA A 40 -5.48 -10.68 -12.36
CA ALA A 40 -5.51 -10.60 -13.83
C ALA A 40 -6.77 -11.26 -14.39
N ARG A 41 -7.13 -12.46 -13.92
CA ARG A 41 -8.36 -13.15 -14.33
C ARG A 41 -9.63 -12.39 -13.93
N LEU A 42 -9.69 -11.88 -12.70
CA LEU A 42 -10.84 -11.14 -12.20
C LEU A 42 -11.02 -9.82 -12.96
N ARG A 43 -9.93 -9.13 -13.32
CA ARG A 43 -9.99 -7.88 -14.07
C ARG A 43 -10.60 -8.06 -15.46
N ILE A 44 -10.33 -9.19 -16.12
CA ILE A 44 -10.96 -9.52 -17.42
C ILE A 44 -12.49 -9.63 -17.27
N GLN A 45 -12.97 -10.16 -16.15
CA GLN A 45 -14.40 -10.40 -15.91
C GLN A 45 -15.14 -9.17 -15.38
N TYR A 46 -14.52 -8.42 -14.47
CA TYR A 46 -15.18 -7.37 -13.68
C TYR A 46 -14.68 -5.96 -14.00
N GLY A 47 -13.66 -5.81 -14.85
CA GLY A 47 -13.02 -4.54 -15.15
C GLY A 47 -12.00 -4.13 -14.09
N GLU A 48 -11.74 -2.83 -13.97
CA GLU A 48 -10.81 -2.32 -12.96
C GLU A 48 -11.25 -2.72 -11.56
N LEU A 49 -10.29 -3.06 -10.70
CA LEU A 49 -10.54 -3.61 -9.38
C LEU A 49 -10.07 -2.64 -8.30
N MET A 50 -10.52 -2.84 -7.07
CA MET A 50 -10.00 -2.18 -5.88
C MET A 50 -10.07 -3.11 -4.69
N PHE A 51 -9.19 -2.89 -3.71
CA PHE A 51 -9.26 -3.56 -2.43
C PHE A 51 -9.73 -2.62 -1.33
N HIS A 52 -10.52 -3.16 -0.39
CA HIS A 52 -10.80 -2.53 0.88
C HIS A 52 -10.62 -3.51 2.04
N GLN A 53 -9.93 -3.06 3.09
CA GLN A 53 -9.79 -3.78 4.35
C GLN A 53 -10.46 -3.01 5.49
N SER A 54 -11.59 -3.53 5.98
CA SER A 54 -12.23 -3.07 7.21
C SER A 54 -11.80 -3.90 8.43
N GLY A 55 -11.81 -3.27 9.61
CA GLY A 55 -11.50 -3.91 10.91
C GLY A 55 -12.69 -4.56 11.63
N GLY A 56 -13.67 -5.13 10.90
CA GLY A 56 -14.96 -5.60 11.47
C GLY A 56 -15.02 -7.08 11.90
N CYS A 57 -15.98 -7.42 12.76
CA CYS A 57 -16.04 -8.68 13.54
C CYS A 57 -16.59 -9.94 12.82
N CYS A 58 -17.19 -9.86 11.63
CA CYS A 58 -17.90 -11.01 11.04
C CYS A 58 -17.11 -11.84 10.01
N ASP A 59 -16.07 -11.28 9.37
CA ASP A 59 -15.08 -12.00 8.52
C ASP A 59 -13.65 -11.48 8.79
N GLY A 60 -13.49 -10.82 9.94
CA GLY A 60 -12.51 -9.76 10.20
C GLY A 60 -11.07 -10.07 9.86
N SER A 61 -10.44 -9.10 9.18
CA SER A 61 -9.05 -9.04 8.66
C SER A 61 -8.79 -9.57 7.25
N SER A 62 -9.78 -10.16 6.56
CA SER A 62 -9.58 -10.54 5.15
C SER A 62 -9.80 -9.34 4.23
N PRO A 63 -8.93 -9.13 3.22
CA PRO A 63 -9.07 -8.02 2.29
C PRO A 63 -10.12 -8.36 1.25
N MET A 64 -10.98 -7.40 0.95
CA MET A 64 -12.10 -7.59 0.05
C MET A 64 -11.80 -6.94 -1.28
N CYS A 65 -12.02 -7.67 -2.37
CA CYS A 65 -11.83 -7.21 -3.74
C CYS A 65 -13.18 -6.83 -4.36
N TYR A 66 -13.26 -5.64 -4.92
CA TYR A 66 -14.46 -5.08 -5.55
C TYR A 66 -14.12 -4.55 -6.96
N PRO A 67 -15.10 -4.43 -7.87
CA PRO A 67 -14.93 -3.57 -9.03
C PRO A 67 -14.71 -2.12 -8.57
N GLN A 68 -13.81 -1.41 -9.24
CA GLN A 68 -13.41 -0.07 -8.84
C GLN A 68 -14.61 0.89 -8.89
N GLY A 69 -14.89 1.54 -7.76
CA GLY A 69 -16.01 2.48 -7.60
C GLY A 69 -17.29 1.86 -7.05
N GLU A 70 -17.38 0.53 -6.90
CA GLU A 70 -18.52 -0.11 -6.22
C GLU A 70 -18.45 -0.01 -4.70
N PHE A 71 -17.24 0.03 -4.14
CA PHE A 71 -17.02 0.37 -2.74
C PHE A 71 -16.72 1.87 -2.62
N LEU A 72 -17.57 2.59 -1.86
CA LEU A 72 -17.38 4.01 -1.60
C LEU A 72 -16.44 4.22 -0.42
N THR A 73 -15.25 4.77 -0.70
CA THR A 73 -14.30 5.20 0.34
C THR A 73 -14.68 6.57 0.89
N SER A 74 -14.20 6.86 2.09
CA SER A 74 -14.44 8.11 2.81
C SER A 74 -13.19 8.60 3.53
N ASP A 75 -13.26 9.73 4.24
CA ASP A 75 -12.15 10.24 5.07
C ASP A 75 -11.77 9.30 6.23
N ALA A 76 -12.62 8.32 6.52
CA ALA A 76 -12.35 7.23 7.46
C ALA A 76 -11.49 6.11 6.86
N ASP A 77 -11.14 6.19 5.57
CA ASP A 77 -10.34 5.21 4.85
C ASP A 77 -9.00 5.83 4.42
N VAL A 78 -7.95 5.04 4.53
CA VAL A 78 -6.58 5.39 4.19
C VAL A 78 -6.18 4.63 2.94
N TYR A 79 -5.73 5.36 1.93
CA TYR A 79 -5.08 4.78 0.77
C TYR A 79 -3.69 4.28 1.15
N LEU A 80 -3.45 2.99 1.00
CA LEU A 80 -2.19 2.34 1.37
C LEU A 80 -1.17 2.31 0.23
N GLY A 81 -1.66 2.27 -1.01
CA GLY A 81 -0.83 2.18 -2.21
C GLY A 81 -1.52 1.45 -3.35
N ASP A 82 -0.84 1.43 -4.49
CA ASP A 82 -1.24 0.71 -5.68
C ASP A 82 -0.52 -0.64 -5.74
N LEU A 83 -1.29 -1.71 -5.85
CA LEU A 83 -0.79 -3.05 -6.07
C LEU A 83 -0.47 -3.24 -7.54
N VAL A 84 0.82 -3.28 -7.89
CA VAL A 84 1.27 -3.48 -9.27
C VAL A 84 1.09 -4.95 -9.65
N VAL A 85 0.18 -5.22 -10.58
CA VAL A 85 -0.05 -6.54 -11.16
C VAL A 85 0.68 -6.61 -12.50
N VAL A 86 1.72 -7.44 -12.54
CA VAL A 86 2.45 -7.74 -13.77
C VAL A 86 1.94 -9.07 -14.30
N ASP A 87 1.38 -9.04 -15.50
CA ASP A 87 0.96 -10.22 -16.24
C ASP A 87 1.82 -10.35 -17.51
N PRO A 88 2.25 -11.56 -17.90
CA PRO A 88 3.06 -11.75 -19.10
C PRO A 88 2.26 -11.60 -20.42
N GLU A 89 0.94 -11.78 -20.37
CA GLU A 89 0.05 -11.78 -21.53
C GLU A 89 -0.82 -10.51 -21.62
N GLU A 90 -1.06 -9.83 -20.49
CA GLU A 90 -1.83 -8.60 -20.38
C GLU A 90 -0.97 -7.38 -19.98
N PRO A 91 -1.39 -6.14 -20.32
CA PRO A 91 -0.71 -4.94 -19.86
C PRO A 91 -0.64 -4.88 -18.32
N THR A 92 0.52 -4.50 -17.79
CA THR A 92 0.67 -4.19 -16.36
C THR A 92 -0.39 -3.18 -15.93
N PHE A 93 -1.08 -3.48 -14.83
CA PHE A 93 -2.10 -2.62 -14.25
C PHE A 93 -1.92 -2.50 -12.74
N THR A 94 -2.61 -1.55 -12.13
CA THR A 94 -2.55 -1.30 -10.70
C THR A 94 -3.91 -1.47 -10.06
N VAL A 95 -3.93 -2.03 -8.85
CA VAL A 95 -5.15 -2.18 -8.04
C VAL A 95 -5.01 -1.35 -6.77
N PRO A 96 -5.77 -0.26 -6.58
CA PRO A 96 -5.67 0.56 -5.39
C PRO A 96 -6.13 -0.21 -4.15
N PHE A 97 -5.35 -0.13 -3.08
CA PHE A 97 -5.66 -0.76 -1.80
C PHE A 97 -6.00 0.29 -0.74
N TRP A 98 -7.16 0.13 -0.13
CA TRP A 98 -7.68 0.99 0.93
C TRP A 98 -7.85 0.22 2.22
N MET A 99 -7.67 0.91 3.35
CA MET A 99 -7.86 0.34 4.68
C MET A 99 -8.54 1.35 5.59
N SER A 100 -9.47 0.90 6.43
CA SER A 100 -10.05 1.79 7.44
C SER A 100 -8.98 2.38 8.36
N ARG A 101 -9.09 3.67 8.72
CA ARG A 101 -8.12 4.40 9.54
C ARG A 101 -7.81 3.71 10.87
N SER A 102 -8.83 3.18 11.54
CA SER A 102 -8.66 2.43 12.78
C SER A 102 -7.80 1.19 12.58
N GLN A 103 -7.98 0.46 11.47
CA GLN A 103 -7.15 -0.70 11.14
C GLN A 103 -5.73 -0.28 10.75
N PHE A 104 -5.60 0.84 10.04
CA PHE A 104 -4.32 1.41 9.64
C PHE A 104 -3.45 1.78 10.85
N GLU A 105 -4.02 2.38 11.90
CA GLU A 105 -3.25 2.71 13.12
C GLU A 105 -2.52 1.51 13.70
N TYR A 106 -3.19 0.34 13.74
CA TYR A 106 -2.58 -0.90 14.20
C TYR A 106 -1.51 -1.46 13.25
N TRP A 107 -1.60 -1.19 11.95
CA TRP A 107 -0.80 -1.84 10.89
C TRP A 107 0.20 -0.86 10.24
N SER A 108 0.27 0.36 10.74
CA SER A 108 1.11 1.45 10.19
C SER A 108 2.61 1.12 10.18
N HIS A 109 3.03 0.18 11.02
CA HIS A 109 4.41 -0.31 11.18
C HIS A 109 4.66 -1.67 10.50
N THR A 110 3.73 -2.15 9.66
CA THR A 110 3.87 -3.43 8.95
C THR A 110 3.78 -3.24 7.44
N HIS A 111 4.58 -4.03 6.73
CA HIS A 111 4.38 -4.27 5.30
C HIS A 111 3.30 -5.35 5.15
N LEU A 112 2.34 -5.08 4.26
CA LEU A 112 1.20 -5.94 4.02
C LEU A 112 1.36 -6.65 2.68
N THR A 113 1.17 -7.95 2.65
CA THR A 113 1.18 -8.71 1.41
C THR A 113 -0.18 -9.37 1.24
N VAL A 114 -0.89 -9.00 0.17
CA VAL A 114 -2.11 -9.67 -0.25
C VAL A 114 -1.73 -11.01 -0.86
N ASP A 115 -2.32 -12.07 -0.33
CA ASP A 115 -2.17 -13.44 -0.83
C ASP A 115 -3.55 -14.06 -1.06
N VAL A 116 -3.59 -15.21 -1.72
CA VAL A 116 -4.81 -15.97 -1.99
C VAL A 116 -4.67 -17.40 -1.48
N VAL A 117 -5.71 -17.92 -0.85
CA VAL A 117 -5.78 -19.30 -0.40
C VAL A 117 -7.13 -19.94 -0.77
N PRO A 118 -7.19 -21.28 -0.92
CA PRO A 118 -8.46 -21.98 -1.05
C PRO A 118 -9.34 -21.73 0.17
N GLY A 119 -10.62 -21.47 -0.06
CA GLY A 119 -11.56 -21.21 1.02
C GLY A 119 -12.75 -20.39 0.57
N ARG A 120 -13.75 -20.30 1.44
CA ARG A 120 -14.92 -19.48 1.18
C ARG A 120 -14.55 -18.00 1.35
N GLY A 121 -14.51 -17.26 0.24
CA GLY A 121 -14.46 -15.80 0.26
C GLY A 121 -15.71 -15.21 0.90
N SER A 122 -15.62 -13.97 1.35
CA SER A 122 -16.80 -13.25 1.83
C SER A 122 -17.73 -12.97 0.64
N GLY A 123 -19.03 -13.05 0.85
CA GLY A 123 -20.03 -12.99 -0.24
C GLY A 123 -20.07 -11.68 -1.02
N PHE A 124 -19.36 -10.65 -0.55
CA PHE A 124 -19.23 -9.36 -1.24
C PHE A 124 -17.96 -9.24 -2.07
N SER A 125 -17.01 -10.18 -1.96
CA SER A 125 -15.74 -10.14 -2.68
C SER A 125 -15.88 -10.86 -4.02
N VAL A 126 -15.32 -10.29 -5.09
CA VAL A 126 -15.54 -10.81 -6.46
C VAL A 126 -14.91 -12.17 -6.73
N GLU A 127 -13.93 -12.61 -5.92
CA GLU A 127 -13.33 -13.95 -6.03
C GLU A 127 -14.16 -15.05 -5.35
N ALA A 128 -15.20 -14.71 -4.58
CA ALA A 128 -15.98 -15.70 -3.83
C ALA A 128 -16.52 -16.87 -4.67
N PRO A 129 -16.95 -16.69 -5.94
CA PRO A 129 -17.38 -17.79 -6.80
C PRO A 129 -16.25 -18.76 -7.22
N GLU A 130 -14.99 -18.33 -7.15
CA GLU A 130 -13.81 -19.11 -7.56
C GLU A 130 -13.37 -20.13 -6.49
N GLY A 131 -14.03 -20.18 -5.33
CA GLY A 131 -13.70 -21.11 -4.24
C GLY A 131 -12.39 -20.78 -3.52
N VAL A 132 -11.92 -19.54 -3.68
CA VAL A 132 -10.74 -18.98 -3.03
C VAL A 132 -11.13 -17.72 -2.24
N ARG A 133 -10.19 -17.23 -1.44
CA ARG A 133 -10.31 -15.96 -0.72
C ARG A 133 -8.97 -15.26 -0.64
N PHE A 134 -8.98 -13.94 -0.65
CA PHE A 134 -7.80 -13.18 -0.31
C PHE A 134 -7.55 -13.18 1.21
N ILE A 135 -6.27 -13.07 1.58
CA ILE A 135 -5.80 -12.91 2.96
C ILE A 135 -4.70 -11.85 2.98
N ILE A 136 -4.49 -11.19 4.13
CA ILE A 136 -3.27 -10.42 4.34
C ILE A 136 -2.27 -11.22 5.16
N ARG A 137 -1.03 -11.24 4.67
CA ARG A 137 0.16 -11.59 5.45
C ARG A 137 0.85 -10.29 5.84
N SER A 138 1.30 -10.18 7.09
CA SER A 138 2.01 -9.00 7.56
C SER A 138 3.40 -9.35 8.04
N ARG A 139 4.34 -8.44 7.82
CA ARG A 139 5.67 -8.44 8.45
C ARG A 139 5.96 -7.05 9.01
N LEU A 140 6.73 -6.96 10.09
CA LEU A 140 7.22 -5.66 10.55
C LEU A 140 8.17 -5.07 9.50
N PHE A 141 8.14 -3.75 9.36
CA PHE A 141 9.18 -3.04 8.63
C PHE A 141 10.53 -3.21 9.34
N SER A 142 11.61 -3.25 8.57
CA SER A 142 12.96 -3.08 9.12
C SER A 142 13.15 -1.64 9.62
N ASP A 143 14.22 -1.40 10.39
CA ASP A 143 14.56 -0.04 10.84
C ASP A 143 14.82 0.91 9.66
N GLU A 144 15.45 0.41 8.58
CA GLU A 144 15.69 1.16 7.34
C GLU A 144 14.38 1.51 6.63
N GLU A 145 13.45 0.56 6.51
CA GLU A 145 12.13 0.81 5.92
C GLU A 145 11.30 1.78 6.79
N SER A 146 11.36 1.64 8.11
CA SER A 146 10.66 2.55 9.03
C SER A 146 11.18 3.98 8.91
N ALA A 147 12.50 4.16 8.78
CA ALA A 147 13.11 5.48 8.53
C ALA A 147 12.69 6.07 7.17
N GLY A 148 12.60 5.24 6.13
CA GLY A 148 12.11 5.63 4.81
C GLY A 148 10.62 6.03 4.78
N LEU A 149 9.80 5.46 5.67
CA LEU A 149 8.38 5.83 5.82
C LEU A 149 8.16 7.10 6.62
N ALA A 150 9.03 7.44 7.58
CA ALA A 150 8.91 8.64 8.41
C ALA A 150 9.01 9.95 7.60
N GLY A 151 9.59 9.90 6.40
CA GLY A 151 9.57 11.00 5.42
C GLY A 151 8.26 11.13 4.63
N GLN A 152 7.32 10.18 4.77
CA GLN A 152 6.01 10.20 4.12
C GLN A 152 4.98 10.78 5.10
N VAL A 153 4.81 12.10 5.08
CA VAL A 153 3.66 12.73 5.76
C VAL A 153 2.41 12.40 4.95
N LEU A 154 1.47 11.66 5.56
CA LEU A 154 0.13 11.37 5.03
C LEU A 154 -0.76 12.61 5.06
#